data_AF-A0A381ICW7-F1
#
_entry.id   AF-A0A381ICW7-F1
#
_cell.length_a   1.000
_cell.length_b   1.000
_cell.length_c   1.000
_cell.angle_alpha   90.00
_cell.angle_beta   90.00
_cell.angle_gamma   90.00
#
_symmetry.space_group_name_H-M   'P 1'
#
loop_
_entity.id
_entity.type
_entity.pdbx_description
1 polymer ?
#
loop_
_entity_poly.entity_id
_entity_poly.type
_entity_poly.pdbx_seq_one_letter_code
_entity_poly.pdbx_strand_id
1 'polypeptide(L)'
;MMLDVKLSLVNHLDKGLKHWDRLRLYHGTREILCRAVPLDKELIESGESGYVQLRLEESIVSKKGDTFVVRRYSPMETIGGGVIIDPSPKKHKKFDEKVIEALKIKEKGELKDIIEEYLKRNLKNYPNIKEIMSYSGAHEEDVKRALETLISEDKVFIIGNMYMHINQYNKLKENTIKLLSEYHKKYRLRKGILKEEVRSKIESNFKTREMDILLEKLSTENAIKIENNIVSLLDFEVILNDKQKEIAKKIEKRLKSCGVSSILTIDEVSEGNHNYAEVLESMIGNKVEKLDDLYIMDKDIYENAKNILINYIKENKEITLGEYRDLIDSSRKNCMIILENFDRNKITKRVENKRILF
;
A
#
# COMPACT_ATOMS: atom_id res chain seq x y z
N MET A 1 -20.00 39.22 -1.48
CA MET A 1 -19.31 38.04 -0.91
C MET A 1 -20.35 36.97 -0.56
N MET A 2 -19.97 35.69 -0.44
CA MET A 2 -20.87 34.62 0.01
C MET A 2 -20.30 33.93 1.25
N LEU A 3 -21.16 33.36 2.09
CA LEU A 3 -20.80 32.53 3.24
C LEU A 3 -21.73 31.32 3.27
N ASP A 4 -21.20 30.12 3.52
CA ASP A 4 -22.04 28.96 3.85
C ASP A 4 -22.07 28.82 5.37
N VAL A 5 -23.27 28.74 5.92
CA VAL A 5 -23.49 28.76 7.36
C VAL A 5 -24.50 27.70 7.78
N LYS A 6 -24.39 27.24 9.02
CA LYS A 6 -25.52 26.62 9.71
C LYS A 6 -26.23 27.68 10.51
N LEU A 7 -27.47 27.95 10.15
CA LEU A 7 -28.30 28.95 10.81
C LEU A 7 -29.36 28.25 11.66
N SER A 8 -29.54 28.72 12.89
CA SER A 8 -30.62 28.31 13.78
C SER A 8 -31.51 29.50 14.10
N LEU A 9 -32.82 29.33 13.94
CA LEU A 9 -33.81 30.36 14.24
C LEU A 9 -34.30 30.23 15.69
N VAL A 10 -34.70 31.35 16.30
CA VAL A 10 -35.28 31.33 17.65
C VAL A 10 -36.70 30.74 17.64
N ASN A 11 -37.16 30.24 18.79
CA ASN A 11 -38.44 29.51 18.95
C ASN A 11 -39.70 30.40 18.91
N HIS A 12 -39.54 31.72 18.94
CA HIS A 12 -40.65 32.69 19.05
C HIS A 12 -40.70 33.63 17.86
N LEU A 13 -40.68 33.09 16.63
CA LEU A 13 -40.81 33.88 15.40
C LEU A 13 -42.18 33.72 14.77
N ASP A 14 -42.81 34.84 14.45
CA ASP A 14 -44.08 34.86 13.71
C ASP A 14 -43.94 34.33 12.27
N LYS A 15 -42.74 34.37 11.69
CA LYS A 15 -42.46 33.90 10.32
C LYS A 15 -41.08 33.27 10.23
N GLY A 16 -41.01 32.08 9.64
CA GLY A 16 -39.77 31.40 9.28
C GLY A 16 -38.99 32.11 8.18
N LEU A 17 -37.77 31.62 7.92
CA LEU A 17 -36.84 32.19 6.94
C LEU A 17 -37.04 31.59 5.55
N LYS A 18 -37.29 32.44 4.56
CA LYS A 18 -37.52 32.08 3.16
C LYS A 18 -36.33 32.42 2.27
N HIS A 19 -36.40 31.89 1.05
CA HIS A 19 -35.45 32.20 0.00
C HIS A 19 -35.42 33.69 -0.33
N TRP A 20 -34.22 34.28 -0.36
CA TRP A 20 -33.95 35.69 -0.62
C TRP A 20 -34.40 36.69 0.45
N ASP A 21 -34.78 36.22 1.63
CA ASP A 21 -35.08 37.12 2.75
C ASP A 21 -33.87 38.00 3.09
N ARG A 22 -34.14 39.30 3.27
CA ARG A 22 -33.12 40.30 3.59
C ARG A 22 -32.92 40.39 5.09
N LEU A 23 -31.68 40.18 5.52
CA LEU A 23 -31.26 40.11 6.91
C LEU A 23 -30.13 41.10 7.20
N ARG A 24 -29.99 41.48 8.47
CA ARG A 24 -28.77 42.11 9.01
C ARG A 24 -27.93 41.03 9.68
N LEU A 25 -26.73 40.81 9.15
CA LEU A 25 -25.71 39.94 9.71
C LEU A 25 -24.82 40.74 10.65
N TYR A 26 -24.72 40.28 11.89
CA TYR A 26 -23.80 40.78 12.90
C TYR A 26 -22.67 39.77 13.06
N HIS A 27 -21.46 40.17 12.74
CA HIS A 27 -20.25 39.35 12.88
C HIS A 27 -19.07 40.26 13.26
N GLY A 28 -18.38 39.90 14.34
CA GLY A 28 -17.39 40.77 14.97
C GLY A 28 -18.00 42.10 15.43
N THR A 29 -17.39 43.21 14.99
CA THR A 29 -17.87 44.59 15.26
C THR A 29 -18.63 45.21 14.09
N ARG A 30 -18.98 44.42 13.06
CA ARG A 30 -19.65 44.91 11.85
C ARG A 30 -21.09 44.43 11.76
N GLU A 31 -21.90 45.28 11.14
CA GLU A 31 -23.27 44.98 10.72
C GLU A 31 -23.35 45.11 9.20
N ILE A 32 -23.77 44.03 8.52
CA ILE A 32 -23.83 43.98 7.06
C ILE A 32 -25.19 43.48 6.62
N LEU A 33 -25.74 44.05 5.55
CA LEU A 33 -26.93 43.53 4.91
C LEU A 33 -26.58 42.30 4.06
N CYS A 34 -27.38 41.24 4.23
CA CYS A 34 -27.23 40.02 3.44
C CYS A 34 -28.59 39.45 3.04
N ARG A 35 -28.56 38.52 2.09
CA ARG A 35 -29.75 37.76 1.70
C ARG A 35 -29.54 36.28 1.96
N ALA A 36 -30.55 35.64 2.57
CA ALA A 36 -30.50 34.23 2.91
C ALA A 36 -30.93 33.33 1.74
N VAL A 37 -30.16 32.29 1.47
CA VAL A 37 -30.53 31.23 0.51
C VAL A 37 -30.49 29.90 1.25
N PRO A 38 -31.63 29.41 1.78
CA PRO A 38 -31.72 28.05 2.32
C PRO A 38 -31.36 27.01 1.25
N LEU A 39 -30.50 26.06 1.62
CA LEU A 39 -29.94 25.04 0.71
C LEU A 39 -30.60 23.67 0.89
N ASP A 40 -30.91 23.29 2.13
CA ASP A 40 -31.46 21.97 2.51
C ASP A 40 -32.98 21.99 2.73
N LYS A 41 -33.59 23.16 2.91
CA LYS A 41 -35.03 23.35 3.13
C LYS A 41 -35.59 24.49 2.27
N GLU A 42 -36.89 24.45 1.96
CA GLU A 42 -37.57 25.58 1.29
C GLU A 42 -37.85 26.74 2.24
N LEU A 43 -38.22 26.39 3.47
CA LEU A 43 -38.53 27.29 4.58
C LEU A 43 -37.83 26.72 5.82
N ILE A 44 -37.13 27.57 6.57
CA ILE A 44 -36.61 27.21 7.90
C ILE A 44 -37.61 27.77 8.91
N GLU A 45 -38.29 26.89 9.64
CA GLU A 45 -39.31 27.29 10.60
C GLU A 45 -38.72 27.82 11.91
N SER A 46 -39.55 28.43 12.75
CA SER A 46 -39.14 28.92 14.07
C SER A 46 -38.61 27.76 14.91
N GLY A 47 -37.47 27.95 15.56
CA GLY A 47 -36.80 26.91 16.36
C GLY A 47 -36.04 25.86 15.55
N GLU A 48 -36.09 25.91 14.22
CA GLU A 48 -35.33 24.99 13.38
C GLU A 48 -33.94 25.51 13.02
N SER A 49 -33.08 24.56 12.63
CA SER A 49 -31.81 24.84 11.98
C SER A 49 -31.80 24.35 10.53
N GLY A 50 -30.99 24.99 9.69
CA GLY A 50 -30.74 24.57 8.31
C GLY A 50 -29.43 25.12 7.75
N TYR A 51 -29.01 24.56 6.62
CA TYR A 51 -27.86 25.05 5.86
C TYR A 51 -28.28 26.21 4.97
N VAL A 52 -27.60 27.34 5.11
CA VAL A 52 -27.94 28.58 4.40
C VAL A 52 -26.69 29.14 3.73
N GLN A 53 -26.82 29.58 2.49
CA GLN A 53 -25.83 30.44 1.86
C GLN A 53 -26.24 31.90 2.03
N LEU A 54 -25.46 32.67 2.78
CA LEU A 54 -25.64 34.11 2.93
C LEU A 54 -24.94 34.85 1.80
N ARG A 55 -25.66 35.74 1.13
CA ARG A 55 -25.11 36.64 0.10
C ARG A 55 -24.98 38.04 0.68
N LEU A 56 -23.75 38.45 0.97
CA LEU A 56 -23.46 39.71 1.65
C LEU A 56 -23.29 40.83 0.62
N GLU A 57 -23.85 41.99 0.94
CA GLU A 57 -23.72 43.23 0.15
C GLU A 57 -22.28 43.80 0.21
N GLU A 58 -21.57 43.53 1.31
CA GLU A 58 -20.16 43.92 1.51
C GLU A 58 -19.27 42.72 1.84
N SER A 59 -17.96 42.87 1.61
CA SER A 59 -16.97 41.87 2.03
C SER A 59 -16.64 42.02 3.51
N ILE A 60 -16.47 40.89 4.20
CA ILE A 60 -16.08 40.81 5.61
C ILE A 60 -14.89 39.87 5.78
N VAL A 61 -14.20 40.00 6.91
CA VAL A 61 -13.19 39.03 7.33
C VAL A 61 -13.87 38.04 8.26
N SER A 62 -13.85 36.76 7.94
CA SER A 62 -14.44 35.70 8.75
C SER A 62 -13.66 34.41 8.64
N LYS A 63 -13.78 33.55 9.65
CA LYS A 63 -13.17 32.22 9.70
C LYS A 63 -14.25 31.16 9.91
N LYS A 64 -13.95 29.94 9.45
CA LYS A 64 -14.75 28.75 9.79
C LYS A 64 -14.84 28.61 11.32
N GLY A 65 -16.05 28.33 11.81
CA GLY A 65 -16.37 28.19 13.22
C GLY A 65 -16.80 29.49 13.90
N ASP A 66 -16.61 30.65 13.25
CA ASP A 66 -17.04 31.92 13.81
C ASP A 66 -18.55 31.94 14.01
N THR A 67 -18.97 32.40 15.19
CA THR A 67 -20.39 32.62 15.51
C THR A 67 -20.86 33.94 14.95
N PHE A 68 -22.11 33.99 14.49
CA PHE A 68 -22.75 35.21 14.04
C PHE A 68 -24.19 35.28 14.53
N VAL A 69 -24.75 36.49 14.51
CA VAL A 69 -26.16 36.75 14.83
C VAL A 69 -26.85 37.35 13.61
N VAL A 70 -28.09 36.97 13.35
CA VAL A 70 -28.92 37.56 12.30
C VAL A 70 -30.16 38.23 12.88
N ARG A 71 -30.48 39.39 12.33
CA ARG A 71 -31.66 40.17 12.68
C ARG A 71 -32.48 40.50 11.44
N ARG A 72 -33.78 40.73 11.62
CA ARG A 72 -34.67 41.21 10.55
C ARG A 72 -34.26 42.61 10.10
N TYR A 73 -34.55 42.90 8.84
CA TYR A 73 -34.35 44.23 8.28
C TYR A 73 -35.27 45.27 8.94
N SER A 74 -36.55 44.93 9.17
CA SER A 74 -37.54 45.72 9.90
C SER A 74 -38.77 44.87 10.26
N PRO A 75 -39.33 44.95 11.49
CA PRO A 75 -38.74 45.60 12.66
C PRO A 75 -37.42 44.92 13.07
N MET A 76 -36.58 45.64 13.80
CA MET A 76 -35.23 45.18 14.14
C MET A 76 -35.30 44.16 15.29
N GLU A 77 -35.47 42.90 14.92
CA GLU A 77 -35.64 41.78 15.83
C GLU A 77 -34.58 40.71 15.58
N THR A 78 -34.02 40.13 16.65
CA THR A 78 -33.10 39.00 16.53
C THR A 78 -33.87 37.74 16.15
N ILE A 79 -33.58 37.21 14.96
CA ILE A 79 -34.28 36.02 14.45
C ILE A 79 -33.48 34.74 14.67
N GLY A 80 -32.18 34.84 14.90
CA GLY A 80 -31.35 33.66 15.05
C GLY A 80 -29.87 33.96 15.05
N GLY A 81 -29.11 32.89 14.98
CA GLY A 81 -27.66 32.92 14.92
C GLY A 81 -27.13 31.59 14.43
N GLY A 82 -25.82 31.51 14.26
CA GLY A 82 -25.24 30.32 13.66
C GLY A 82 -23.72 30.33 13.67
N VAL A 83 -23.17 29.35 12.95
CA VAL A 83 -21.73 29.19 12.76
C VAL A 83 -21.39 29.24 11.27
N ILE A 84 -20.27 29.88 10.95
CA ILE A 84 -19.73 29.91 9.59
C ILE A 84 -19.07 28.56 9.29
N ILE A 85 -19.53 27.88 8.25
CA ILE A 85 -18.98 26.59 7.79
C ILE A 85 -17.90 26.82 6.74
N ASP A 86 -18.18 27.72 5.78
CA ASP A 86 -17.25 28.10 4.72
C ASP A 86 -17.26 29.63 4.55
N PRO A 87 -16.12 30.31 4.81
CA PRO A 87 -16.03 31.77 4.69
C PRO A 87 -15.86 32.26 3.25
N SER A 88 -15.63 31.38 2.26
CA SER A 88 -15.46 31.77 0.85
C SER A 88 -15.97 30.70 -0.14
N PRO A 89 -17.26 30.33 -0.08
CA PRO A 89 -17.83 29.32 -0.96
C PRO A 89 -18.08 29.84 -2.38
N LYS A 90 -18.26 28.90 -3.31
CA LYS A 90 -18.84 29.17 -4.63
C LYS A 90 -20.36 29.24 -4.53
N LYS A 91 -21.01 29.76 -5.56
CA LYS A 91 -22.48 29.81 -5.64
C LYS A 91 -23.02 28.38 -5.72
N HIS A 92 -23.92 28.02 -4.80
CA HIS A 92 -24.55 26.70 -4.79
C HIS A 92 -25.92 26.69 -5.45
N LYS A 93 -26.32 25.53 -5.97
CA LYS A 93 -27.70 25.24 -6.36
C LYS A 93 -28.46 24.78 -5.12
N LYS A 94 -29.73 25.18 -4.98
CA LYS A 94 -30.61 24.69 -3.91
C LYS A 94 -30.84 23.18 -4.07
N PHE A 95 -30.97 22.47 -2.94
CA PHE A 95 -31.27 21.04 -2.87
C PHE A 95 -30.25 20.15 -3.60
N ASP A 96 -29.00 20.60 -3.73
CA ASP A 96 -27.92 19.76 -4.23
C ASP A 96 -27.40 18.88 -3.08
N GLU A 97 -27.71 17.59 -3.14
CA GLU A 97 -27.34 16.61 -2.11
C GLU A 97 -25.84 16.59 -1.85
N LYS A 98 -25.00 16.74 -2.90
CA LYS A 98 -23.53 16.73 -2.76
C LYS A 98 -23.04 17.93 -1.96
N VAL A 99 -23.63 19.10 -2.19
CA VAL A 99 -23.30 20.33 -1.46
C VAL A 99 -23.72 20.20 0.00
N ILE A 100 -24.92 19.66 0.26
CA ILE A 100 -25.45 19.48 1.61
C ILE A 100 -24.58 18.49 2.40
N GLU A 101 -24.15 17.39 1.79
CA GLU A 101 -23.23 16.43 2.41
C GLU A 101 -21.86 17.03 2.70
N ALA A 102 -21.29 17.77 1.73
CA ALA A 102 -20.02 18.47 1.93
C ALA A 102 -20.10 19.50 3.07
N LEU A 103 -21.23 20.21 3.22
CA LEU A 103 -21.45 21.15 4.32
C LEU A 103 -21.61 20.44 5.67
N LYS A 104 -22.32 19.31 5.73
CA LYS A 104 -22.39 18.46 6.94
C LYS A 104 -21.01 17.99 7.39
N ILE A 105 -20.14 17.68 6.43
CA ILE A 105 -18.76 17.22 6.65
C ILE A 105 -17.92 18.38 7.17
N LYS A 106 -17.96 19.53 6.50
CA LYS A 106 -17.28 20.74 6.96
C LYS A 106 -17.78 21.20 8.34
N GLU A 107 -19.06 21.01 8.67
CA GLU A 107 -19.62 21.32 10.00
C GLU A 107 -18.99 20.44 11.09
N LYS A 108 -18.77 19.15 10.81
CA LYS A 108 -18.29 18.16 11.79
C LYS A 108 -16.77 18.16 12.03
N GLY A 109 -15.95 18.67 11.10
CA GLY A 109 -14.48 18.70 11.21
C GLY A 109 -13.76 19.26 9.97
N GLU A 110 -12.42 19.35 9.97
CA GLU A 110 -11.68 19.54 8.72
C GLU A 110 -11.75 18.26 7.88
N LEU A 111 -11.71 18.38 6.54
CA LEU A 111 -11.79 17.22 5.64
C LEU A 111 -10.72 16.16 5.97
N LYS A 112 -9.53 16.60 6.38
CA LYS A 112 -8.44 15.72 6.82
C LYS A 112 -8.83 14.89 8.05
N ASP A 113 -9.51 15.46 9.04
CA ASP A 113 -9.90 14.75 10.26
C ASP A 113 -10.93 13.66 9.95
N ILE A 114 -11.82 13.93 8.99
CA ILE A 114 -12.85 13.00 8.56
C ILE A 114 -12.24 11.85 7.76
N ILE A 115 -11.28 12.14 6.88
CA ILE A 115 -10.53 11.12 6.15
C ILE A 115 -9.69 10.28 7.11
N GLU A 116 -8.99 10.90 8.07
CA GLU A 116 -8.21 10.21 9.10
C GLU A 116 -9.09 9.26 9.90
N GLU A 117 -10.24 9.72 10.41
CA GLU A 117 -11.18 8.90 11.17
C GLU A 117 -11.79 7.78 10.32
N TYR A 118 -12.07 8.03 9.04
CA TYR A 118 -12.53 7.00 8.11
C TYR A 118 -11.50 5.88 7.95
N LEU A 119 -10.23 6.22 7.70
CA LEU A 119 -9.15 5.25 7.56
C LEU A 119 -8.89 4.50 8.89
N LYS A 120 -8.97 5.21 10.02
CA LYS A 120 -8.81 4.65 11.36
C LYS A 120 -9.90 3.65 11.74
N ARG A 121 -11.13 3.83 11.26
CA ARG A 121 -12.24 2.88 11.48
C ARG A 121 -12.20 1.68 10.54
N ASN A 122 -11.61 1.84 9.35
CA ASN A 122 -11.58 0.82 8.30
C ASN A 122 -10.22 0.11 8.18
N LEU A 123 -9.61 -0.28 9.32
CA LEU A 123 -8.27 -0.92 9.39
C LEU A 123 -8.13 -2.27 8.68
N LYS A 124 -9.21 -2.82 8.10
CA LYS A 124 -9.19 -4.09 7.35
C LYS A 124 -9.22 -3.87 5.84
N ASN A 125 -9.49 -2.65 5.39
CA ASN A 125 -9.62 -2.31 3.99
C ASN A 125 -8.47 -1.38 3.57
N TYR A 126 -8.30 -1.24 2.27
CA TYR A 126 -7.26 -0.41 1.65
C TYR A 126 -7.91 0.53 0.64
N PRO A 127 -8.69 1.53 1.12
CA PRO A 127 -9.50 2.35 0.23
C PRO A 127 -8.65 3.15 -0.74
N ASN A 128 -9.10 3.21 -1.99
CA ASN A 128 -8.54 4.09 -3.00
C ASN A 128 -9.20 5.47 -2.93
N ILE A 129 -8.66 6.42 -3.70
CA ILE A 129 -9.16 7.81 -3.70
C ILE A 129 -10.65 7.94 -4.01
N LYS A 130 -11.21 7.10 -4.90
CA LYS A 130 -12.64 7.15 -5.26
C LYS A 130 -13.54 6.73 -4.11
N GLU A 131 -13.12 5.75 -3.32
CA GLU A 131 -13.85 5.30 -2.14
C GLU A 131 -13.84 6.39 -1.05
N ILE A 132 -12.69 7.03 -0.86
CA ILE A 132 -12.55 8.17 0.07
C ILE A 132 -13.42 9.36 -0.40
N MET A 133 -13.46 9.66 -1.70
CA MET A 133 -14.35 10.68 -2.27
C MET A 133 -15.82 10.32 -2.06
N SER A 134 -16.20 9.05 -2.29
CA SER A 134 -17.58 8.60 -2.09
C SER A 134 -18.02 8.69 -0.63
N TYR A 135 -17.10 8.48 0.32
CA TYR A 135 -17.39 8.62 1.75
C TYR A 135 -17.43 10.09 2.20
N SER A 136 -16.49 10.90 1.70
CA SER A 136 -16.32 12.29 2.12
C SER A 136 -17.15 13.31 1.34
N GLY A 137 -17.85 12.90 0.28
CA GLY A 137 -18.62 13.79 -0.60
C GLY A 137 -17.79 14.90 -1.27
N ALA A 138 -16.47 14.87 -1.12
CA ALA A 138 -15.56 15.94 -1.52
C ALA A 138 -15.00 15.72 -2.93
N HIS A 139 -14.59 16.81 -3.56
CA HIS A 139 -13.93 16.76 -4.86
C HIS A 139 -12.52 16.18 -4.75
N GLU A 140 -12.05 15.57 -5.84
CA GLU A 140 -10.77 14.85 -5.87
C GLU A 140 -9.59 15.72 -5.42
N GLU A 141 -9.53 16.99 -5.85
CA GLU A 141 -8.46 17.90 -5.46
C GLU A 141 -8.42 18.20 -3.96
N ASP A 142 -9.58 18.33 -3.33
CA ASP A 142 -9.67 18.60 -1.89
C ASP A 142 -9.26 17.36 -1.08
N VAL A 143 -9.67 16.17 -1.55
CA VAL A 143 -9.26 14.89 -0.97
C VAL A 143 -7.77 14.67 -1.10
N LYS A 144 -7.16 14.97 -2.26
CA LYS A 144 -5.70 14.88 -2.46
C LYS A 144 -4.95 15.79 -1.50
N ARG A 145 -5.33 17.07 -1.40
CA ARG A 145 -4.68 18.01 -0.48
C ARG A 145 -4.79 17.56 0.98
N ALA A 146 -5.94 17.02 1.38
CA ALA A 146 -6.13 16.47 2.71
C ALA A 146 -5.25 15.23 2.96
N LEU A 147 -5.17 14.30 2.00
CA LEU A 147 -4.31 13.12 2.09
C LEU A 147 -2.82 13.47 2.10
N GLU A 148 -2.38 14.42 1.28
CA GLU A 148 -0.99 14.93 1.29
C GLU A 148 -0.60 15.50 2.67
N THR A 149 -1.53 16.20 3.31
CA THR A 149 -1.34 16.70 4.69
C THR A 149 -1.24 15.54 5.69
N LEU A 150 -2.12 14.54 5.59
CA LEU A 150 -2.06 13.39 6.49
C LEU A 150 -0.82 12.51 6.29
N ILE A 151 -0.30 12.45 5.06
CA ILE A 151 0.94 11.74 4.73
C ILE A 151 2.15 12.50 5.29
N SER A 152 2.19 13.83 5.19
CA SER A 152 3.27 14.63 5.78
C SER A 152 3.25 14.67 7.30
N GLU A 153 2.08 14.46 7.92
CA GLU A 153 1.90 14.27 9.36
C GLU A 153 2.18 12.82 9.83
N ASP A 154 2.66 11.91 8.94
CA ASP A 154 2.89 10.48 9.22
C ASP A 154 1.67 9.71 9.78
N LYS A 155 0.45 10.21 9.54
CA LYS A 155 -0.80 9.58 9.98
C LYS A 155 -1.38 8.61 8.96
N VAL A 156 -1.09 8.83 7.68
CA VAL A 156 -1.57 8.01 6.57
C VAL A 156 -0.38 7.57 5.73
N PHE A 157 -0.38 6.30 5.36
CA PHE A 157 0.60 5.71 4.46
C PHE A 157 -0.07 5.33 3.14
N ILE A 158 0.63 5.57 2.03
CA ILE A 158 0.16 5.24 0.68
C ILE A 158 0.93 4.03 0.14
N ILE A 159 0.19 3.05 -0.39
CA ILE A 159 0.75 1.90 -1.10
C ILE A 159 0.10 1.81 -2.47
N GLY A 160 0.88 2.12 -3.51
CA GLY A 160 0.36 2.17 -4.88
C GLY A 160 -0.73 3.24 -5.01
N ASN A 161 -1.99 2.82 -5.10
CA ASN A 161 -3.17 3.69 -5.16
C ASN A 161 -4.09 3.58 -3.93
N MET A 162 -3.65 2.87 -2.89
CA MET A 162 -4.41 2.60 -1.68
C MET A 162 -3.86 3.43 -0.52
N TYR A 163 -4.74 3.85 0.37
CA TYR A 163 -4.40 4.60 1.57
C TYR A 163 -4.71 3.76 2.81
N MET A 164 -3.83 3.81 3.80
CA MET A 164 -4.03 3.16 5.08
C MET A 164 -3.65 4.08 6.23
N HIS A 165 -4.32 3.91 7.36
CA HIS A 165 -3.96 4.62 8.58
C HIS A 165 -2.66 4.07 9.17
N ILE A 166 -1.87 4.90 9.85
CA ILE A 166 -0.59 4.52 10.47
C ILE A 166 -0.73 3.34 11.45
N ASN A 167 -1.84 3.24 12.17
CA ASN A 167 -2.14 2.10 13.03
C ASN A 167 -2.21 0.75 12.27
N GLN A 168 -2.76 0.76 11.05
CA GLN A 168 -2.81 -0.44 10.21
C GLN A 168 -1.41 -0.80 9.73
N TYR A 169 -0.63 0.20 9.31
CA TYR A 169 0.79 0.02 8.96
C TYR A 169 1.60 -0.57 10.12
N ASN A 170 1.48 -0.01 11.33
CA ASN A 170 2.18 -0.51 12.52
C ASN A 170 1.81 -1.96 12.84
N LYS A 171 0.54 -2.34 12.65
CA LYS A 171 0.11 -3.73 12.82
C LYS A 171 0.73 -4.66 11.78
N LEU A 172 0.83 -4.24 10.51
CA LEU A 172 1.54 -4.99 9.46
C LEU A 172 3.03 -5.13 9.79
N LYS A 173 3.66 -4.06 10.28
CA LYS A 173 5.05 -4.06 10.77
C LYS A 173 5.27 -5.08 11.88
N GLU A 174 4.45 -5.04 12.94
CA GLU A 174 4.51 -5.98 14.06
C GLU A 174 4.32 -7.42 13.60
N ASN A 175 3.33 -7.69 12.74
CA ASN A 175 3.09 -9.03 12.20
C ASN A 175 4.27 -9.53 11.37
N THR A 176 4.89 -8.65 10.58
CA THR A 176 6.06 -8.99 9.75
C THR A 176 7.27 -9.35 10.62
N ILE A 177 7.56 -8.52 11.63
CA ILE A 177 8.66 -8.79 12.59
C ILE A 177 8.41 -10.10 13.35
N LYS A 178 7.16 -10.34 13.79
CA LYS A 178 6.78 -11.58 14.47
C LYS A 178 6.97 -12.80 13.58
N LEU A 179 6.50 -12.74 12.33
CA LEU A 179 6.68 -13.81 11.34
C LEU A 179 8.17 -14.13 11.13
N LEU A 180 9.00 -13.11 10.93
CA LEU A 180 10.44 -13.30 10.72
C LEU A 180 11.12 -13.90 11.97
N SER A 181 10.75 -13.43 13.17
CA SER A 181 11.28 -13.96 14.43
C SER A 181 10.94 -15.44 14.63
N GLU A 182 9.69 -15.84 14.40
CA GLU A 182 9.25 -17.24 14.49
C GLU A 182 9.93 -18.12 13.43
N TYR A 183 10.08 -17.60 12.21
CA TYR A 183 10.74 -18.31 11.13
C TYR A 183 12.23 -18.53 11.41
N HIS A 184 12.96 -17.52 11.90
CA HIS A 184 14.38 -17.66 12.25
C HIS A 184 14.60 -18.61 13.42
N LYS A 185 13.67 -18.66 14.39
CA LYS A 185 13.71 -19.65 15.48
C LYS A 185 13.55 -21.08 14.97
N LYS A 186 12.66 -21.27 13.98
CA LYS A 186 12.35 -22.57 13.38
C LYS A 186 13.42 -23.03 12.38
N TYR A 187 13.98 -22.11 11.61
CA TYR A 187 14.93 -22.36 10.53
C TYR A 187 16.21 -21.56 10.72
N ARG A 188 17.03 -21.97 11.71
CA ARG A 188 18.23 -21.22 12.15
C ARG A 188 19.28 -21.00 11.07
N LEU A 189 19.30 -21.86 10.05
CA LEU A 189 20.29 -21.78 8.97
C LEU A 189 19.78 -21.09 7.71
N ARG A 190 18.48 -20.76 7.62
CA ARG A 190 17.95 -20.04 6.47
C ARG A 190 18.17 -18.55 6.66
N LYS A 191 18.76 -17.88 5.67
CA LYS A 191 19.05 -16.43 5.73
C LYS A 191 17.82 -15.55 5.93
N GLY A 192 16.64 -16.01 5.51
CA GLY A 192 15.37 -15.30 5.67
C GLY A 192 14.22 -15.98 4.93
N ILE A 193 13.14 -15.23 4.74
CA ILE A 193 11.90 -15.65 4.08
C ILE A 193 11.84 -15.04 2.68
N LEU A 194 11.33 -15.77 1.68
CA LEU A 194 11.07 -15.19 0.36
C LEU A 194 10.00 -14.09 0.43
N LYS A 195 10.16 -13.00 -0.33
CA LYS A 195 9.18 -11.89 -0.38
C LYS A 195 7.75 -12.37 -0.64
N GLU A 196 7.59 -13.33 -1.55
CA GLU A 196 6.28 -13.88 -1.92
C GLU A 196 5.63 -14.68 -0.76
N GLU A 197 6.44 -15.38 0.04
CA GLU A 197 5.95 -16.08 1.22
C GLU A 197 5.53 -15.08 2.30
N VAL A 198 6.31 -14.00 2.50
CA VAL A 198 5.92 -12.89 3.38
C VAL A 198 4.59 -12.28 2.91
N ARG A 199 4.43 -12.02 1.60
CA ARG A 199 3.20 -11.52 1.01
C ARG A 199 2.00 -12.38 1.39
N SER A 200 2.09 -13.69 1.13
CA SER A 200 0.98 -14.63 1.36
C SER A 200 0.57 -14.71 2.84
N LYS A 201 1.52 -14.56 3.77
CA LYS A 201 1.29 -14.71 5.21
C LYS A 201 0.88 -13.41 5.91
N ILE A 202 1.34 -12.26 5.43
CA ILE A 202 1.09 -10.96 6.05
C ILE A 202 -0.17 -10.31 5.49
N GLU A 203 -0.28 -10.21 4.17
CA GLU A 203 -1.43 -9.58 3.51
C GLU A 203 -1.58 -10.11 2.08
N SER A 204 -2.43 -11.13 1.93
CA SER A 204 -2.66 -11.80 0.64
C SER A 204 -3.32 -10.91 -0.40
N ASN A 205 -4.00 -9.84 0.02
CA ASN A 205 -4.66 -8.90 -0.89
C ASN A 205 -3.68 -7.98 -1.62
N PHE A 206 -2.45 -7.82 -1.12
CA PHE A 206 -1.42 -7.04 -1.80
C PHE A 206 -0.88 -7.82 -2.99
N LYS A 207 -0.69 -7.15 -4.13
CA LYS A 207 0.11 -7.74 -5.21
C LYS A 207 1.59 -7.51 -4.90
N THR A 208 2.46 -8.05 -5.75
CA THR A 208 3.91 -8.01 -5.56
C THR A 208 4.41 -6.57 -5.36
N ARG A 209 3.91 -5.63 -6.18
CA ARG A 209 4.31 -4.22 -6.12
C ARG A 209 3.94 -3.55 -4.81
N GLU A 210 2.74 -3.79 -4.30
CA GLU A 210 2.26 -3.23 -3.04
C GLU A 210 3.07 -3.78 -1.85
N MET A 211 3.39 -5.06 -1.88
CA MET A 211 4.24 -5.69 -0.87
C MET A 211 5.69 -5.17 -0.91
N ASP A 212 6.25 -4.96 -2.11
CA ASP A 212 7.58 -4.38 -2.26
C ASP A 212 7.66 -2.98 -1.62
N ILE A 213 6.67 -2.11 -1.84
CA ILE A 213 6.60 -0.78 -1.22
C ILE A 213 6.56 -0.88 0.32
N LEU A 214 5.77 -1.81 0.86
CA LEU A 214 5.69 -2.03 2.31
C LEU A 214 7.06 -2.47 2.87
N LEU A 215 7.70 -3.45 2.24
CA LEU A 215 8.97 -4.01 2.68
C LEU A 215 10.11 -2.99 2.55
N GLU A 216 10.15 -2.22 1.47
CA GLU A 216 11.12 -1.13 1.30
C GLU A 216 10.98 -0.08 2.40
N LYS A 217 9.75 0.32 2.74
CA LYS A 217 9.49 1.22 3.87
C LYS A 217 9.99 0.63 5.19
N LEU A 218 9.71 -0.65 5.47
CA LEU A 218 10.23 -1.32 6.67
C LEU A 218 11.76 -1.42 6.69
N SER A 219 12.39 -1.59 5.53
CA SER A 219 13.84 -1.64 5.39
C SER A 219 14.47 -0.27 5.63
N THR A 220 13.88 0.81 5.11
CA THR A 220 14.36 2.19 5.36
C THR A 220 14.21 2.61 6.83
N GLU A 221 13.27 2.01 7.55
CA GLU A 221 13.10 2.17 9.00
C GLU A 221 14.00 1.25 9.83
N ASN A 222 14.93 0.52 9.20
CA ASN A 222 15.83 -0.44 9.84
C ASN A 222 15.12 -1.56 10.63
N ALA A 223 13.85 -1.87 10.31
CA ALA A 223 13.13 -2.96 10.96
C ALA A 223 13.51 -4.34 10.38
N ILE A 224 13.88 -4.36 9.10
CA ILE A 224 14.23 -5.57 8.33
C ILE A 224 15.39 -5.24 7.39
N LYS A 225 16.03 -6.30 6.86
CA LYS A 225 16.93 -6.20 5.71
C LYS A 225 16.40 -7.06 4.57
N ILE A 226 16.62 -6.56 3.35
CA ILE A 226 16.24 -7.22 2.10
C ILE A 226 17.51 -7.51 1.32
N GLU A 227 17.77 -8.79 1.07
CA GLU A 227 18.87 -9.26 0.22
C GLU A 227 18.27 -10.03 -0.96
N ASN A 228 18.40 -9.49 -2.17
CA ASN A 228 17.75 -10.02 -3.37
C ASN A 228 16.22 -10.17 -3.18
N ASN A 229 15.73 -11.41 -3.11
CA ASN A 229 14.32 -11.74 -2.93
C ASN A 229 14.01 -12.30 -1.52
N ILE A 230 14.93 -12.13 -0.58
CA ILE A 230 14.86 -12.65 0.79
C ILE A 230 14.73 -11.49 1.77
N VAL A 231 13.85 -11.66 2.74
CA VAL A 231 13.58 -10.73 3.84
C VAL A 231 14.01 -11.36 5.15
N SER A 232 14.73 -10.62 5.97
CA SER A 232 15.16 -11.07 7.31
C SER A 232 15.14 -9.90 8.30
N LEU A 233 15.12 -10.20 9.60
CA LEU A 233 15.41 -9.22 10.64
C LEU A 233 16.81 -8.63 10.43
N LEU A 234 16.97 -7.33 10.71
CA LEU A 234 18.23 -6.61 10.53
C LEU A 234 19.42 -7.33 11.21
N ASP A 235 19.23 -7.68 12.49
CA ASP A 235 20.27 -8.27 13.34
C ASP A 235 20.43 -9.79 13.17
N PHE A 236 19.68 -10.42 12.25
CA PHE A 236 19.78 -11.86 12.07
C PHE A 236 20.95 -12.22 11.16
N GLU A 237 21.90 -12.98 11.69
CA GLU A 237 22.98 -13.59 10.92
C GLU A 237 23.01 -15.10 11.12
N VAL A 238 23.20 -15.83 10.04
CA VAL A 238 23.39 -17.28 10.08
C VAL A 238 24.86 -17.56 10.40
N ILE A 239 25.12 -17.96 11.65
CA ILE A 239 26.45 -18.40 12.09
C ILE A 239 26.47 -19.92 12.16
N LEU A 240 27.18 -20.54 11.22
CA LEU A 240 27.43 -21.98 11.23
C LEU A 240 28.41 -22.34 12.35
N ASN A 241 28.10 -23.38 13.13
CA ASN A 241 29.07 -23.96 14.06
C ASN A 241 30.15 -24.76 13.31
N ASP A 242 31.22 -25.17 14.01
CA ASP A 242 32.35 -25.82 13.34
C ASP A 242 31.98 -27.14 12.66
N LYS A 243 31.08 -27.94 13.26
CA LYS A 243 30.56 -29.16 12.62
C LYS A 243 29.78 -28.84 11.35
N GLN A 244 28.93 -27.82 11.36
CA GLN A 244 28.16 -27.38 10.21
C GLN A 244 29.06 -26.80 9.10
N LYS A 245 30.14 -26.09 9.46
CA LYS A 245 31.15 -25.63 8.50
C LYS A 245 31.87 -26.80 7.82
N GLU A 246 32.21 -27.85 8.57
CA GLU A 246 32.79 -29.07 7.99
C GLU A 246 31.83 -29.77 7.04
N ILE A 247 30.55 -29.89 7.43
CA ILE A 247 29.50 -30.46 6.58
C ILE A 247 29.35 -29.64 5.31
N ALA A 248 29.28 -28.30 5.40
CA ALA A 248 29.16 -27.41 4.24
C ALA A 248 30.34 -27.58 3.29
N LYS A 249 31.58 -27.68 3.80
CA LYS A 249 32.78 -27.96 2.99
C LYS A 249 32.71 -29.33 2.30
N LYS A 250 32.21 -30.36 2.98
CA LYS A 250 32.04 -31.69 2.39
C LYS A 250 31.00 -31.68 1.27
N ILE A 251 29.86 -31.03 1.49
CA ILE A 251 28.80 -30.86 0.48
C ILE A 251 29.35 -30.10 -0.74
N GLU A 252 30.01 -28.96 -0.53
CA GLU A 252 30.58 -28.15 -1.60
C GLU A 252 31.61 -28.94 -2.42
N LYS A 253 32.55 -29.64 -1.75
CA LYS A 253 33.55 -30.47 -2.42
C LYS A 253 32.90 -31.58 -3.25
N ARG A 254 31.86 -32.22 -2.72
CA ARG A 254 31.13 -33.29 -3.39
C ARG A 254 30.42 -32.77 -4.65
N LEU A 255 29.67 -31.67 -4.54
CA LEU A 255 28.97 -31.08 -5.69
C LEU A 255 29.96 -30.60 -6.77
N LYS A 256 31.07 -29.95 -6.37
CA LYS A 256 32.12 -29.53 -7.32
C LYS A 256 32.81 -30.69 -8.02
N SER A 257 33.02 -31.82 -7.33
CA SER A 257 33.64 -33.00 -7.93
C SER A 257 32.76 -33.72 -8.97
N CYS A 258 31.45 -33.60 -8.84
CA CYS A 258 30.49 -34.23 -9.75
C CYS A 258 30.31 -33.46 -11.07
N GLY A 259 30.43 -32.13 -11.04
CA GLY A 259 30.32 -31.28 -12.22
C GLY A 259 28.93 -31.33 -12.87
N VAL A 260 28.88 -31.08 -14.18
CA VAL A 260 27.65 -31.23 -14.99
C VAL A 260 27.36 -32.68 -15.37
N SER A 261 28.34 -33.58 -15.26
CA SER A 261 28.26 -34.97 -15.71
C SER A 261 27.60 -35.91 -14.70
N SER A 262 27.44 -35.49 -13.44
CA SER A 262 26.73 -36.24 -12.40
C SER A 262 25.89 -35.29 -11.53
N ILE A 263 24.58 -35.23 -11.77
CA ILE A 263 23.68 -34.41 -10.97
C ILE A 263 23.23 -35.22 -9.75
N LEU A 264 23.48 -34.70 -8.55
CA LEU A 264 23.11 -35.36 -7.30
C LEU A 264 21.70 -34.96 -6.86
N THR A 265 21.09 -35.85 -6.09
CA THR A 265 19.83 -35.60 -5.40
C THR A 265 20.04 -35.05 -3.98
N ILE A 266 19.01 -34.41 -3.43
CA ILE A 266 19.00 -33.93 -2.04
C ILE A 266 19.24 -35.10 -1.06
N ASP A 267 18.66 -36.27 -1.32
CA ASP A 267 18.81 -37.46 -0.47
C ASP A 267 20.23 -38.04 -0.55
N GLU A 268 20.86 -38.08 -1.72
CA GLU A 268 22.24 -38.55 -1.87
C GLU A 268 23.27 -37.65 -1.15
N VAL A 269 23.01 -36.35 -1.11
CA VAL A 269 23.88 -35.38 -0.42
C VAL A 269 23.60 -35.33 1.07
N SER A 270 22.33 -35.47 1.47
CA SER A 270 21.95 -35.46 2.89
C SER A 270 22.19 -36.79 3.60
N GLU A 271 22.24 -37.90 2.87
CA GLU A 271 22.45 -39.26 3.39
C GLU A 271 21.49 -39.63 4.53
N GLY A 272 20.26 -39.08 4.51
CA GLY A 272 19.28 -39.24 5.59
C GLY A 272 19.67 -38.56 6.91
N ASN A 273 20.74 -37.77 6.94
CA ASN A 273 21.22 -37.07 8.13
C ASN A 273 20.59 -35.67 8.22
N HIS A 274 19.86 -35.43 9.31
CA HIS A 274 19.17 -34.17 9.54
C HIS A 274 20.11 -32.95 9.53
N ASN A 275 21.33 -33.07 10.07
CA ASN A 275 22.30 -31.97 10.07
C ASN A 275 22.80 -31.65 8.65
N TYR A 276 22.96 -32.66 7.80
CA TYR A 276 23.33 -32.44 6.40
C TYR A 276 22.18 -31.79 5.64
N ALA A 277 20.94 -32.21 5.87
CA ALA A 277 19.76 -31.62 5.25
C ALA A 277 19.62 -30.12 5.63
N GLU A 278 19.75 -29.78 6.91
CA GLU A 278 19.69 -28.38 7.36
C GLU A 278 20.81 -27.53 6.74
N VAL A 279 22.05 -28.03 6.72
CA VAL A 279 23.19 -27.31 6.15
C VAL A 279 23.02 -27.19 4.63
N LEU A 280 22.60 -28.24 3.94
CA LEU A 280 22.33 -28.20 2.51
C LEU A 280 21.28 -27.13 2.19
N GLU A 281 20.18 -27.11 2.95
CA GLU A 281 19.11 -26.12 2.77
C GLU A 281 19.63 -24.68 2.96
N SER A 282 20.54 -24.46 3.91
CA SER A 282 21.19 -23.15 4.11
C SER A 282 22.07 -22.70 2.94
N MET A 283 22.56 -23.66 2.14
CA MET A 283 23.44 -23.41 1.00
C MET A 283 22.66 -23.17 -0.30
N ILE A 284 21.39 -23.58 -0.38
CA ILE A 284 20.53 -23.39 -1.55
C ILE A 284 20.34 -21.89 -1.84
N GLY A 285 20.48 -21.51 -3.10
CA GLY A 285 20.43 -20.11 -3.59
C GLY A 285 21.72 -19.33 -3.37
N ASN A 286 22.67 -19.81 -2.57
CA ASN A 286 23.96 -19.15 -2.33
C ASN A 286 25.13 -19.90 -2.98
N LYS A 287 25.36 -21.15 -2.58
CA LYS A 287 26.41 -22.03 -3.13
C LYS A 287 25.87 -23.23 -3.89
N VAL A 288 24.59 -23.56 -3.68
CA VAL A 288 23.90 -24.68 -4.32
C VAL A 288 22.70 -24.14 -5.06
N GLU A 289 22.48 -24.57 -6.29
CA GLU A 289 21.30 -24.27 -7.07
C GLU A 289 20.38 -25.50 -7.11
N LYS A 290 19.07 -25.28 -6.95
CA LYS A 290 18.07 -26.34 -7.00
C LYS A 290 17.55 -26.45 -8.44
N LEU A 291 17.74 -27.60 -9.07
CA LEU A 291 17.30 -27.84 -10.45
C LEU A 291 15.82 -28.22 -10.49
N ASP A 292 15.38 -29.03 -9.55
CA ASP A 292 13.96 -29.32 -9.29
C ASP A 292 13.80 -29.79 -7.84
N ASP A 293 12.66 -30.39 -7.49
CA ASP A 293 12.42 -30.87 -6.13
C ASP A 293 13.36 -31.96 -5.63
N LEU A 294 14.05 -32.64 -6.54
CA LEU A 294 14.93 -33.76 -6.23
C LEU A 294 16.42 -33.42 -6.44
N TYR A 295 16.74 -32.73 -7.53
CA TYR A 295 18.10 -32.55 -8.03
C TYR A 295 18.68 -31.18 -7.68
N ILE A 296 19.98 -31.18 -7.37
CA ILE A 296 20.76 -30.01 -6.98
C ILE A 296 22.11 -29.98 -7.70
N MET A 297 22.67 -28.79 -7.82
CA MET A 297 23.96 -28.56 -8.46
C MET A 297 24.74 -27.47 -7.72
N ASP A 298 26.06 -27.47 -7.82
CA ASP A 298 26.86 -26.32 -7.39
C ASP A 298 26.49 -25.06 -8.19
N LYS A 299 26.40 -23.91 -7.53
CA LYS A 299 25.92 -22.68 -8.16
C LYS A 299 26.87 -22.14 -9.23
N ASP A 300 28.18 -22.25 -9.04
CA ASP A 300 29.16 -21.77 -10.02
C ASP A 300 29.09 -22.63 -11.29
N ILE A 301 28.92 -23.94 -11.13
CA ILE A 301 28.74 -24.88 -12.23
C ILE A 301 27.44 -24.59 -12.99
N TYR A 302 26.33 -24.33 -12.27
CA TYR A 302 25.05 -23.98 -12.86
C TYR A 302 25.13 -22.70 -13.70
N GLU A 303 25.71 -21.63 -13.16
CA GLU A 303 25.85 -20.36 -13.90
C GLU A 303 26.78 -20.51 -15.11
N ASN A 304 27.85 -21.32 -15.02
CA ASN A 304 28.68 -21.62 -16.19
C ASN A 304 27.89 -22.37 -17.28
N ALA A 305 27.14 -23.42 -16.91
CA ALA A 305 26.31 -24.19 -17.84
C ALA A 305 25.23 -23.33 -18.53
N LYS A 306 24.67 -22.37 -17.79
CA LYS A 306 23.72 -21.37 -18.29
C LYS A 306 24.38 -20.39 -19.26
N ASN A 307 25.57 -19.89 -18.94
CA ASN A 307 26.30 -18.96 -19.81
C ASN A 307 26.71 -19.61 -21.14
N ILE A 308 27.18 -20.86 -21.10
CA ILE A 308 27.48 -21.65 -22.32
C ILE A 308 26.24 -21.75 -23.21
N LEU A 309 25.08 -22.08 -22.63
CA LEU A 309 23.81 -22.17 -23.35
C LEU A 309 23.41 -20.83 -24.00
N ILE A 310 23.42 -19.75 -23.21
CA ILE A 310 23.02 -18.43 -23.68
C ILE A 310 23.92 -17.95 -24.83
N ASN A 311 25.24 -18.12 -24.70
CA ASN A 311 26.18 -17.73 -25.73
C ASN A 311 25.96 -18.54 -27.02
N TYR A 312 25.78 -19.86 -26.92
CA TYR A 312 25.52 -20.69 -28.08
C TYR A 312 24.23 -20.30 -28.81
N ILE A 313 23.13 -20.09 -28.08
CA ILE A 313 21.85 -19.70 -28.70
C ILE A 313 21.93 -18.30 -29.30
N LYS A 314 22.69 -17.36 -28.71
CA LYS A 314 22.90 -16.03 -29.32
C LYS A 314 23.59 -16.12 -30.69
N GLU A 315 24.52 -17.06 -30.87
CA GLU A 315 25.24 -17.27 -32.12
C GLU A 315 24.45 -18.11 -33.13
N ASN A 316 23.78 -19.17 -32.67
CA ASN A 316 23.16 -20.19 -33.51
C ASN A 316 21.62 -20.11 -33.58
N LYS A 317 21.01 -19.13 -32.89
CA LYS A 317 19.56 -18.86 -32.74
C LYS A 317 18.76 -19.90 -31.96
N GLU A 318 19.16 -21.15 -32.00
CA GLU A 318 18.47 -22.27 -31.38
C GLU A 318 19.45 -23.37 -30.99
N ILE A 319 19.02 -24.28 -30.14
CA ILE A 319 19.83 -25.43 -29.71
C ILE A 319 18.95 -26.65 -29.45
N THR A 320 19.43 -27.82 -29.87
CA THR A 320 18.84 -29.12 -29.56
C THR A 320 19.43 -29.71 -28.27
N LEU A 321 18.74 -30.69 -27.70
CA LEU A 321 19.29 -31.44 -26.56
C LEU A 321 20.62 -32.14 -26.90
N GLY A 322 20.80 -32.58 -28.15
CA GLY A 322 22.02 -33.24 -28.61
C GLY A 322 23.21 -32.28 -28.62
N GLU A 323 23.02 -31.11 -29.23
CA GLU A 323 24.06 -30.07 -29.27
C GLU A 323 24.44 -29.60 -27.87
N TYR A 324 23.44 -29.34 -27.00
CA TYR A 324 23.73 -28.92 -25.63
C TYR A 324 24.53 -29.97 -24.86
N ARG A 325 24.17 -31.26 -25.02
CA ARG A 325 24.91 -32.36 -24.42
C ARG A 325 26.37 -32.38 -24.84
N ASP A 326 26.63 -32.17 -26.13
CA ASP A 326 27.98 -32.17 -26.68
C ASP A 326 28.78 -30.92 -26.25
N LEU A 327 28.09 -29.79 -26.03
CA LEU A 327 28.68 -28.54 -25.52
C LEU A 327 29.17 -28.61 -24.08
N ILE A 328 28.40 -29.26 -23.20
CA ILE A 328 28.72 -29.34 -21.76
C ILE A 328 29.30 -30.69 -21.33
N ASP A 329 29.61 -31.58 -22.29
CA ASP A 329 30.15 -32.93 -22.07
C ASP A 329 29.45 -33.70 -20.93
N SER A 330 28.14 -33.91 -21.11
CA SER A 330 27.30 -34.57 -20.10
C SER A 330 26.38 -35.63 -20.69
N SER A 331 25.60 -36.31 -19.86
CA SER A 331 24.60 -37.28 -20.31
C SER A 331 23.33 -36.59 -20.80
N ARG A 332 22.59 -37.22 -21.73
CA ARG A 332 21.27 -36.70 -22.18
C ARG A 332 20.30 -36.49 -21.00
N LYS A 333 20.32 -37.39 -20.02
CA LYS A 333 19.48 -37.30 -18.81
C LYS A 333 19.78 -36.02 -18.03
N ASN A 334 21.05 -35.76 -17.73
CA ASN A 334 21.45 -34.60 -16.94
C ASN A 334 21.20 -33.29 -17.69
N CYS A 335 21.50 -33.25 -18.98
CA CYS A 335 21.22 -32.10 -19.84
C CYS A 335 19.72 -31.78 -19.86
N MET A 336 18.87 -32.80 -19.89
CA MET A 336 17.42 -32.62 -19.86
C MET A 336 16.97 -31.97 -18.54
N ILE A 337 17.47 -32.44 -17.39
CA ILE A 337 17.17 -31.87 -16.07
C ILE A 337 17.56 -30.37 -16.00
N ILE A 338 18.76 -30.04 -16.48
CA ILE A 338 19.27 -28.65 -16.49
C ILE A 338 18.39 -27.77 -17.41
N LEU A 339 18.13 -28.23 -18.64
CA LEU A 339 17.34 -27.47 -19.61
C LEU A 339 15.88 -27.27 -19.14
N GLU A 340 15.28 -28.27 -18.49
CA GLU A 340 13.94 -28.13 -17.90
C GLU A 340 13.90 -27.14 -16.74
N ASN A 341 14.99 -27.02 -15.97
CA ASN A 341 15.13 -25.95 -14.99
C ASN A 341 15.20 -24.56 -15.67
N PHE A 342 16.00 -24.42 -16.73
CA PHE A 342 16.09 -23.17 -17.49
C PHE A 342 14.76 -22.76 -18.13
N ASP A 343 14.00 -23.73 -18.65
CA ASP A 343 12.67 -23.49 -19.20
C ASP A 343 11.70 -22.96 -18.11
N ARG A 344 11.69 -23.58 -16.92
CA ARG A 344 10.89 -23.11 -15.76
C ARG A 344 11.28 -21.71 -15.29
N ASN A 345 12.57 -21.41 -15.32
CA ASN A 345 13.13 -20.12 -14.95
C ASN A 345 13.03 -19.07 -16.08
N LYS A 346 12.32 -19.37 -17.17
CA LYS A 346 12.13 -18.49 -18.34
C LYS A 346 13.45 -17.98 -18.95
N ILE A 347 14.50 -18.79 -18.89
CA ILE A 347 15.77 -18.52 -19.58
C ILE A 347 15.64 -18.98 -21.03
N THR A 348 15.08 -20.17 -21.23
CA THR A 348 14.80 -20.74 -22.54
C THR A 348 13.33 -21.06 -22.71
N LYS A 349 12.91 -21.23 -23.97
CA LYS A 349 11.61 -21.75 -24.35
C LYS A 349 11.78 -22.91 -25.32
N ARG A 350 11.16 -24.04 -25.00
CA ARG A 350 11.12 -25.20 -25.89
C ARG A 350 10.15 -24.97 -27.05
N VAL A 351 10.65 -25.14 -28.27
CA VAL A 351 9.89 -25.11 -29.53
C VAL A 351 10.18 -26.42 -30.24
N GLU A 352 9.21 -27.33 -30.23
CA GLU A 352 9.36 -28.70 -30.74
C GLU A 352 10.56 -29.46 -30.09
N ASN A 353 11.58 -29.77 -30.87
CA ASN A 353 12.81 -30.46 -30.46
C ASN A 353 13.98 -29.49 -30.15
N LYS A 354 13.75 -28.18 -30.23
CA LYS A 354 14.76 -27.14 -30.04
C LYS A 354 14.40 -26.21 -28.89
N ARG A 355 15.35 -25.41 -28.47
CA ARG A 355 15.19 -24.33 -27.49
C ARG A 355 15.72 -23.03 -28.05
N ILE A 356 14.99 -21.97 -27.78
CA ILE A 356 15.37 -20.58 -28.06
C ILE A 356 15.43 -19.81 -26.73
N LEU A 357 16.06 -18.64 -26.73
CA LEU A 357 15.98 -17.73 -25.58
C LEU A 357 14.56 -17.17 -25.45
N PHE A 358 14.14 -16.93 -24.20
CA PHE A 358 12.81 -16.39 -23.91
C PHE A 358 12.63 -14.94 -24.34
#